data_AF-C3VI82-F1
#
_entry.id   AF-C3VI82-F1
#
_cell.length_a   1.000
_cell.length_b   1.000
_cell.length_c   1.000
_cell.angle_alpha   90.00
_cell.angle_beta   90.00
_cell.angle_gamma   90.00
#
_symmetry.space_group_name_H-M   'P 1'
#
loop_
_entity.id
_entity.type
_entity.pdbx_description
1 polymer ?
#
loop_
_entity_poly.entity_id
_entity_poly.type
_entity_poly.pdbx_seq_one_letter_code
_entity_poly.pdbx_strand_id
1 'polypeptide(L)'
;GHQGYEYVDLGRVWQAGLFAGLLIWLFLVVRAIWPALKQPGDQKHLLWLFLIASAAIGGFYGAGLAWGQHTPLPIVEYWRWWVVHLWV
;
A
#
# COMPACT_ATOMS: atom_id res chain seq x y z
N GLY A 1 -0.61 -9.28 -34.68
CA GLY A 1 0.63 -8.57 -34.33
C GLY A 1 0.99 -8.96 -32.91
N HIS A 2 2.03 -9.77 -32.79
CA HIS A 2 2.57 -10.32 -31.56
C HIS A 2 3.43 -9.24 -30.88
N GLN A 3 2.98 -8.71 -29.74
CA GLN A 3 3.83 -7.94 -28.82
C GLN A 3 4.24 -8.83 -27.64
N GLY A 4 5.03 -9.86 -27.96
CA GLY A 4 6.22 -10.34 -27.25
C GLY A 4 6.43 -10.29 -25.73
N TYR A 5 5.41 -10.18 -24.86
CA TYR A 5 5.58 -10.40 -23.41
C TYR A 5 4.30 -10.97 -22.77
N GLU A 6 4.01 -12.24 -23.08
CA GLU A 6 3.15 -13.07 -22.23
C GLU A 6 3.70 -13.05 -20.79
N TYR A 7 2.83 -12.85 -19.79
CA TYR A 7 3.08 -12.72 -18.34
C TYR A 7 3.25 -11.30 -17.73
N VAL A 8 3.33 -10.21 -18.50
CA VAL A 8 3.53 -8.87 -17.90
C VAL A 8 2.27 -7.99 -17.85
N ASP A 9 1.24 -8.28 -18.66
CA ASP A 9 -0.01 -7.49 -18.62
C ASP A 9 -1.00 -7.93 -17.53
N LEU A 10 -0.89 -9.16 -17.03
CA LEU A 10 -1.68 -9.61 -15.87
C LEU A 10 -1.13 -9.10 -14.53
N GLY A 11 0.16 -8.71 -14.46
CA GLY A 11 0.86 -8.44 -13.20
C GLY A 11 0.72 -7.02 -12.63
N ARG A 12 0.67 -5.98 -13.49
CA ARG A 12 0.61 -4.58 -13.04
C ARG A 12 -0.82 -4.05 -12.83
N VAL A 13 -1.77 -4.46 -13.67
CA VAL A 13 -3.17 -4.03 -13.55
C VAL A 13 -3.79 -4.58 -12.25
N TRP A 14 -3.51 -5.84 -11.91
CA TRP A 14 -3.98 -6.44 -10.66
C TRP A 14 -3.29 -5.88 -9.42
N GLN A 15 -1.99 -5.59 -9.49
CA GLN A 15 -1.29 -4.84 -8.44
C GLN A 15 -1.91 -3.45 -8.23
N ALA A 16 -2.15 -2.71 -9.31
CA ALA A 16 -2.81 -1.41 -9.25
C ALA A 16 -4.24 -1.52 -8.70
N GLY A 17 -4.98 -2.58 -9.04
CA GLY A 17 -6.31 -2.86 -8.49
C GLY A 17 -6.29 -3.15 -6.98
N LEU A 18 -5.34 -3.94 -6.51
CA LEU A 18 -5.14 -4.19 -5.07
C LEU A 18 -4.69 -2.93 -4.33
N PHE A 19 -3.82 -2.13 -4.93
CA PHE A 19 -3.40 -0.85 -4.36
C PHE A 19 -4.55 0.14 -4.30
N ALA A 20 -5.35 0.26 -5.36
CA ALA A 20 -6.57 1.06 -5.35
C ALA A 20 -7.55 0.57 -4.28
N GLY A 21 -7.70 -0.76 -4.12
CA GLY A 21 -8.49 -1.37 -3.06
C GLY A 21 -8.00 -0.99 -1.66
N LEU A 22 -6.69 -1.04 -1.43
CA LEU A 22 -6.06 -0.63 -0.17
C LEU A 22 -6.20 0.88 0.10
N LEU A 23 -6.10 1.71 -0.93
CA LEU A 23 -6.32 3.16 -0.80
C LEU A 23 -7.78 3.47 -0.47
N ILE A 24 -8.73 2.80 -1.12
CA ILE A 24 -10.16 2.93 -0.81
C ILE A 24 -10.43 2.45 0.61
N TRP A 25 -9.89 1.29 1.00
CA TRP A 25 -10.01 0.76 2.35
C TRP A 25 -9.45 1.73 3.39
N LEU A 26 -8.24 2.25 3.18
CA LEU A 26 -7.62 3.22 4.08
C LEU A 26 -8.44 4.51 4.17
N PHE A 27 -8.95 4.99 3.04
CA PHE A 27 -9.84 6.15 3.01
C PHE A 27 -11.12 5.92 3.83
N LEU A 28 -11.74 4.74 3.72
CA LEU A 28 -12.92 4.37 4.51
C LEU A 28 -12.59 4.29 6.00
N VAL A 29 -11.44 3.72 6.38
CA VAL A 29 -10.98 3.66 7.77
C VAL A 29 -10.78 5.06 8.35
N VAL A 30 -10.08 5.94 7.63
CA VAL A 30 -9.89 7.35 8.03
C VAL A 30 -11.23 8.06 8.16
N ARG A 31 -12.13 7.88 7.19
CA ARG A 31 -13.46 8.49 7.19
C ARG A 31 -14.30 8.05 8.40
N ALA A 32 -14.23 6.77 8.78
CA ALA A 32 -14.96 6.21 9.91
C ALA A 32 -14.39 6.67 11.26
N ILE A 33 -13.07 6.84 11.36
CA ILE A 33 -12.39 7.26 12.58
C ILE A 33 -12.44 8.79 12.78
N TRP A 34 -12.54 9.57 11.69
CA TRP A 34 -12.64 11.03 11.73
C TRP A 34 -13.67 11.61 12.74
N PRO A 35 -14.94 11.14 12.79
CA PRO A 35 -15.88 11.59 13.82
C PRO A 35 -15.51 11.15 15.24
N ALA A 36 -14.89 9.97 15.39
CA ALA A 36 -14.43 9.48 16.69
C ALA A 36 -13.25 10.30 17.24
N LEU A 37 -12.36 10.79 16.36
CA LEU A 37 -11.27 11.70 16.73
C LEU A 37 -11.74 13.09 17.16
N LYS A 38 -12.93 13.53 16.74
CA LYS A 38 -13.52 14.79 17.18
C LYS A 38 -14.02 14.71 18.62
N GLN A 39 -14.41 13.54 19.12
CA GLN A 39 -14.90 13.37 20.48
C GLN A 39 -13.74 13.42 21.49
N PRO A 40 -13.72 14.36 22.45
CA PRO A 40 -12.67 14.44 23.47
C PRO A 40 -12.69 13.19 24.37
N GLY A 41 -11.54 12.50 24.48
CA GLY A 41 -11.37 11.31 25.32
C GLY A 41 -9.98 10.68 25.14
N ASP A 42 -9.52 9.93 26.16
CA ASP A 42 -8.19 9.28 26.20
C ASP A 42 -7.94 8.28 25.05
N GLN A 43 -9.01 7.81 24.43
CA GLN A 43 -8.99 6.84 23.33
C GLN A 43 -8.40 7.41 22.04
N LYS A 44 -8.25 8.74 21.93
CA LYS A 44 -7.69 9.40 20.73
C LYS A 44 -6.28 8.95 20.40
N HIS A 45 -5.44 8.73 21.41
CA HIS A 45 -4.05 8.36 21.18
C HIS A 45 -3.95 6.95 20.54
N LEU A 46 -4.76 6.01 21.04
CA LEU A 46 -4.92 4.68 20.47
C LEU A 46 -5.48 4.72 19.03
N LEU A 47 -6.49 5.57 18.78
CA LEU A 47 -7.05 5.75 17.43
C LEU A 47 -6.03 6.34 16.45
N TRP A 48 -5.20 7.29 16.89
CA TRP A 48 -4.11 7.83 16.09
C TRP A 48 -3.05 6.78 15.77
N LEU A 49 -2.61 6.00 16.76
CA LEU A 49 -1.68 4.89 16.56
C LEU A 49 -2.24 3.86 15.57
N PHE A 50 -3.52 3.52 15.69
CA PHE A 50 -4.20 2.61 14.76
C PHE A 50 -4.26 3.16 13.34
N LEU A 51 -4.55 4.45 13.18
CA LEU A 51 -4.55 5.11 11.87
C LEU A 51 -3.17 5.14 11.23
N ILE A 52 -2.13 5.46 12.01
CA ILE A 52 -0.74 5.47 11.53
C ILE A 52 -0.32 4.05 11.12
N ALA A 53 -0.63 3.04 11.92
CA ALA A 53 -0.35 1.65 11.58
C ALA A 53 -1.10 1.18 10.33
N SER A 54 -2.39 1.51 10.21
CA SER A 54 -3.20 1.19 9.03
C SER A 54 -2.69 1.89 7.76
N ALA A 55 -2.29 3.16 7.89
CA ALA A 55 -1.69 3.92 6.79
C ALA A 55 -0.32 3.39 6.40
N ALA A 56 0.49 2.92 7.36
CA ALA A 56 1.77 2.28 7.10
C ALA A 56 1.60 1.02 6.25
N ILE A 57 0.62 0.16 6.56
CA ILE A 57 0.31 -1.05 5.77
C ILE A 57 -0.02 -0.71 4.31
N GLY A 58 -0.86 0.30 4.08
CA GLY A 58 -1.19 0.76 2.72
C GLY A 58 -0.02 1.42 2.01
N GLY A 59 0.79 2.20 2.73
CA GLY A 59 1.99 2.88 2.22
C GLY A 59 3.11 1.91 1.82
N PHE A 60 3.38 0.90 2.64
CA PHE A 60 4.37 -0.14 2.34
C PHE A 60 3.99 -0.97 1.11
N TYR A 61 2.69 -1.23 0.90
CA TYR A 61 2.22 -1.88 -0.32
C TYR A 61 2.41 -0.99 -1.56
N GLY A 62 2.11 0.32 -1.45
CA GLY A 62 2.31 1.29 -2.54
C GLY A 62 3.76 1.48 -2.95
N ALA A 63 4.69 1.43 -1.99
CA ALA A 63 6.12 1.48 -2.25
C ALA A 63 6.64 0.28 -3.08
N GLY A 64 5.97 -0.88 -2.97
CA GLY A 64 6.24 -2.06 -3.79
C GLY A 64 5.84 -1.91 -5.26
N LEU A 65 4.91 -0.99 -5.56
CA LEU A 65 4.35 -0.79 -6.90
C LEU A 65 5.15 0.20 -7.75
N ALA A 66 6.09 0.93 -7.14
CA ALA A 66 6.82 2.02 -7.79
C ALA A 66 7.91 1.55 -8.80
N TRP A 67 8.10 0.24 -9.00
CA TRP A 67 9.23 -0.31 -9.78
C TRP A 67 8.78 -0.85 -11.14
N GLY A 68 9.34 -0.26 -12.21
CA GLY A 68 9.06 -0.62 -13.61
C GLY A 68 10.19 -1.42 -14.28
N GLN A 69 9.93 -1.88 -15.51
CA GLN A 69 10.75 -2.82 -16.30
C GLN A 69 12.19 -2.36 -16.62
N HIS A 70 12.60 -1.13 -16.26
CA HIS A 70 13.93 -0.56 -16.57
C HIS A 70 14.79 -0.24 -15.34
N THR A 71 14.43 -0.73 -14.16
CA THR A 71 15.20 -0.45 -12.94
C THR A 71 16.30 -1.51 -12.72
N PRO A 72 17.53 -1.12 -12.39
CA PRO A 72 18.66 -2.06 -12.26
C PRO A 72 18.39 -3.09 -11.17
N LEU A 73 18.70 -4.37 -11.43
CA LEU A 73 18.44 -5.53 -10.57
C LEU A 73 18.67 -5.32 -9.05
N PRO A 74 19.75 -4.63 -8.59
CA PRO A 74 19.99 -4.43 -7.16
C PRO A 74 18.91 -3.58 -6.47
N ILE A 75 18.30 -2.65 -7.20
CA ILE A 75 17.28 -1.76 -6.65
C ILE A 75 15.96 -2.54 -6.48
N VAL A 76 15.62 -3.42 -7.42
CA VAL A 76 14.41 -4.23 -7.36
C VAL A 76 14.46 -5.16 -6.16
N GLU A 77 15.61 -5.77 -5.89
CA GLU A 77 15.81 -6.65 -4.74
C GLU A 77 15.66 -5.91 -3.40
N TYR A 78 16.22 -4.70 -3.28
CA TYR A 78 16.08 -3.86 -2.09
C TYR A 78 14.60 -3.60 -1.77
N TRP A 79 13.83 -3.12 -2.75
CA TRP A 79 12.41 -2.82 -2.54
C TRP A 79 11.55 -4.07 -2.35
N ARG A 80 11.93 -5.21 -2.97
CA ARG A 80 11.30 -6.51 -2.72
C ARG A 80 11.43 -6.90 -1.25
N TRP A 81 12.61 -6.77 -0.64
CA TRP A 81 12.80 -7.06 0.79
C TRP A 81 12.04 -6.10 1.70
N TRP A 82 11.92 -4.82 1.35
CA TRP A 82 11.07 -3.88 2.11
C TRP A 82 9.62 -4.37 2.18
N VAL A 83 9.04 -4.78 1.05
CA VAL A 83 7.67 -5.31 1.04
C VAL A 83 7.61 -6.65 1.77
N VAL A 84 8.56 -7.57 1.61
CA VAL A 84 8.47 -8.90 2.24
C VAL A 84 8.75 -8.88 3.75
N HIS A 85 9.62 -8.01 4.25
CA HIS A 85 10.04 -7.99 5.67
C HIS A 85 9.39 -6.90 6.53
N LEU A 86 8.90 -5.80 5.94
CA LEU A 86 8.28 -4.72 6.73
C LEU A 86 6.76 -4.72 6.63
N TRP A 87 6.20 -5.40 5.62
CA TRP A 87 4.74 -5.52 5.44
C TRP A 87 4.14 -6.78 6.09
N VAL A 88 4.92 -7.87 6.20
CA VAL A 88 4.56 -9.13 6.89
C VAL A 88 5.27 -9.20 8.22
#